data_AF-A0A7C3NQ82-F1
#
_entry.id   AF-A0A7C3NQ82-F1
#
_cell.length_a   1.000
_cell.length_b   1.000
_cell.length_c   1.000
_cell.angle_alpha   90.00
_cell.angle_beta   90.00
_cell.angle_gamma   90.00
#
_symmetry.space_group_name_H-M   'P 1'
#
loop_
_entity.id
_entity.type
_entity.pdbx_description
1 polymer ?
#
loop_
_entity_poly.entity_id
_entity_poly.type
_entity_poly.pdbx_seq_one_letter_code
_entity_poly.pdbx_strand_id
1 'polypeptide(L)'
;MCLIFSVIFSMIAAGDSWVGQSRLVYAANSIVQNSNPLNQAYPQTVKLTGVATKGQSFEKAIRANLFFRLIPQELGWQIFIGAKDADNNFCAVVTPPYRGINAIHIEGWHFRNSDNSGPNEPGPKNVNAPQELREFHFVVNETDYRSAFEALQVLLWPYRYSKQQIDAAESAHAKLRKGRGKLIIRDLKLDTLNRRQAGIARIAFDVELIFPD
;
A
#
# COMPACT_ATOMS: atom_id res chain seq x y z
N MET A 1 37.38 -45.23 -14.19
CA MET A 1 38.05 -44.73 -15.40
C MET A 1 38.44 -43.29 -15.15
N CYS A 2 39.74 -43.04 -15.21
CA CYS A 2 40.42 -41.79 -14.92
C CYS A 2 40.55 -40.98 -16.21
N LEU A 3 40.53 -39.63 -16.15
CA LEU A 3 41.30 -38.77 -17.05
C LEU A 3 41.43 -37.36 -16.46
N ILE A 4 42.64 -37.10 -15.98
CA ILE A 4 43.29 -35.83 -15.65
C ILE A 4 43.73 -35.15 -16.97
N PHE A 5 43.83 -33.81 -17.02
CA PHE A 5 44.79 -32.94 -17.75
C PHE A 5 44.18 -31.52 -17.83
N SER A 6 44.85 -30.37 -17.71
CA SER A 6 46.18 -29.97 -17.27
C SER A 6 46.18 -28.44 -17.11
N VAL A 7 47.07 -27.91 -16.28
CA VAL A 7 47.32 -26.49 -16.01
C VAL A 7 48.09 -25.85 -17.17
N ILE A 8 47.82 -24.58 -17.52
CA ILE A 8 48.84 -23.67 -18.08
C ILE A 8 48.74 -22.29 -17.39
N PHE A 9 49.88 -21.92 -16.81
CA PHE A 9 50.25 -20.62 -16.25
C PHE A 9 50.93 -19.80 -17.36
N SER A 10 50.62 -18.50 -17.49
CA SER A 10 51.52 -17.53 -18.14
C SER A 10 51.45 -16.18 -17.44
N MET A 11 52.48 -15.90 -16.63
CA MET A 11 52.90 -14.54 -16.27
C MET A 11 53.78 -13.98 -17.39
N ILE A 12 53.60 -12.71 -17.75
CA ILE A 12 54.68 -11.87 -18.25
C ILE A 12 54.61 -10.53 -17.50
N ALA A 13 55.73 -10.20 -16.86
CA ALA A 13 56.03 -8.93 -16.22
C ALA A 13 57.25 -8.30 -16.90
N ALA A 14 57.24 -6.97 -17.05
CA ALA A 14 58.37 -6.02 -17.14
C ALA A 14 57.76 -4.65 -17.56
N GLY A 15 57.84 -3.58 -16.78
CA GLY A 15 59.00 -2.68 -16.61
C GLY A 15 58.91 -1.56 -17.67
N ASP A 16 59.00 -0.24 -17.44
CA ASP A 16 59.56 0.54 -16.35
C ASP A 16 58.96 1.96 -16.28
N SER A 17 59.17 2.59 -15.13
CA SER A 17 58.93 3.97 -14.70
C SER A 17 59.66 5.07 -15.51
N TRP A 18 59.20 6.33 -15.43
CA TRP A 18 59.96 7.49 -14.86
C TRP A 18 59.17 8.83 -14.93
N VAL A 19 58.89 9.36 -13.73
CA VAL A 19 58.84 10.75 -13.20
C VAL A 19 58.57 11.98 -14.10
N GLY A 20 57.58 12.79 -13.70
CA GLY A 20 57.47 14.22 -13.99
C GLY A 20 56.55 14.98 -13.00
N GLN A 21 57.15 15.55 -11.95
CA GLN A 21 56.66 16.65 -11.07
C GLN A 21 56.08 17.83 -11.89
N SER A 22 55.21 18.75 -11.45
CA SER A 22 54.54 19.12 -10.20
C SER A 22 53.52 20.20 -10.59
N ARG A 23 52.35 20.26 -9.94
CA ARG A 23 51.70 21.53 -9.55
C ARG A 23 50.63 21.27 -8.49
N LEU A 24 51.05 21.50 -7.25
CA LEU A 24 50.16 21.83 -6.15
C LEU A 24 49.54 23.21 -6.43
N VAL A 25 48.22 23.31 -6.40
CA VAL A 25 47.52 24.50 -5.96
C VAL A 25 46.57 24.05 -4.86
N TYR A 26 46.81 24.58 -3.67
CA TYR A 26 46.06 24.35 -2.44
C TYR A 26 44.80 25.21 -2.40
N ALA A 27 43.87 24.76 -1.55
CA ALA A 27 42.79 25.48 -0.87
C ALA A 27 41.49 25.68 -1.68
N ALA A 28 40.30 25.48 -1.12
CA ALA A 28 39.86 24.95 0.17
C ALA A 28 38.33 24.79 0.09
N ASN A 29 37.81 23.80 0.82
CA ASN A 29 36.50 23.79 1.47
C ASN A 29 35.24 24.11 0.65
N SER A 30 34.50 23.06 0.30
CA SER A 30 33.06 23.04 0.56
C SER A 30 32.65 21.66 1.04
N ILE A 31 32.98 21.39 2.31
CA ILE A 31 32.17 20.54 3.17
C ILE A 31 30.78 21.19 3.20
N VAL A 32 29.76 20.50 2.68
CA VAL A 32 28.40 20.31 3.23
C VAL A 32 27.58 19.67 2.11
N GLN A 33 27.43 18.34 2.13
CA GLN A 33 26.14 17.68 1.92
C GLN A 33 26.09 16.43 2.79
N ASN A 34 26.20 16.66 4.11
CA ASN A 34 25.77 15.72 5.12
C ASN A 34 24.27 15.99 5.37
N SER A 35 23.42 15.78 4.36
CA SER A 35 21.98 15.78 4.57
C SER A 35 21.59 14.38 5.05
N ASN A 36 21.57 14.22 6.37
CA ASN A 36 20.94 13.10 7.04
C ASN A 36 19.50 12.94 6.49
N PRO A 37 19.15 11.84 5.80
CA PRO A 37 17.83 11.65 5.19
C PRO A 37 16.68 11.59 6.23
N LEU A 38 17.02 11.62 7.52
CA LEU A 38 16.08 11.57 8.64
C LEU A 38 15.41 12.91 8.99
N ASN A 39 15.76 14.02 8.34
CA ASN A 39 15.23 15.36 8.69
C ASN A 39 14.36 16.00 7.61
N GLN A 40 13.74 15.20 6.75
CA GLN A 40 12.72 15.71 5.82
C GLN A 40 11.36 15.67 6.53
N ALA A 41 10.84 16.83 6.89
CA ALA A 41 9.47 16.96 7.40
C ALA A 41 8.50 16.53 6.29
N TYR A 42 7.91 15.36 6.42
CA TYR A 42 6.89 14.90 5.49
C TYR A 42 5.58 15.66 5.71
N PRO A 43 4.85 16.00 4.63
CA PRO A 43 3.58 16.66 4.77
C PRO A 43 2.61 15.77 5.55
N GLN A 44 1.87 16.39 6.47
CA GLN A 44 0.84 15.68 7.24
C GLN A 44 -0.33 15.22 6.36
N THR A 45 -0.59 15.93 5.26
CA THR A 45 -1.62 15.59 4.28
C THR A 45 -0.99 15.35 2.91
N VAL A 46 -1.35 14.24 2.29
CA VAL A 46 -0.95 13.88 0.92
C VAL A 46 -2.20 13.80 0.06
N LYS A 47 -2.17 14.47 -1.10
CA LYS A 47 -3.22 14.40 -2.11
C LYS A 47 -2.66 13.81 -3.40
N LEU A 48 -3.40 12.88 -3.99
CA LEU A 48 -3.04 12.28 -5.27
C LEU A 48 -4.29 12.04 -6.11
N THR A 49 -4.10 11.99 -7.41
CA THR A 49 -5.13 11.62 -8.38
C THR A 49 -4.61 10.47 -9.22
N GLY A 50 -5.50 9.66 -9.77
CA GLY A 50 -5.11 8.49 -10.51
C GLY A 50 -6.20 7.95 -11.43
N VAL A 51 -5.76 7.11 -12.35
CA VAL A 51 -6.61 6.30 -13.22
C VAL A 51 -6.09 4.88 -13.17
N ALA A 52 -6.98 3.90 -13.00
CA ALA A 52 -6.66 2.49 -13.12
C ALA A 52 -7.59 1.83 -14.15
N THR A 53 -7.04 0.92 -14.95
CA THR A 53 -7.80 0.10 -15.90
C THR A 53 -7.77 -1.36 -15.46
N LYS A 54 -8.76 -2.15 -15.86
CA LYS A 54 -8.97 -3.51 -15.39
C LYS A 54 -7.70 -4.35 -15.44
N GLY A 55 -7.42 -5.05 -14.34
CA GLY A 55 -6.25 -5.91 -14.20
C GLY A 55 -4.93 -5.16 -13.95
N GLN A 56 -4.93 -3.82 -13.98
CA GLN A 56 -3.74 -3.02 -13.68
C GLN A 56 -3.78 -2.51 -12.25
N SER A 57 -2.60 -2.54 -11.61
CA SER A 57 -2.37 -1.84 -10.36
C SER A 57 -2.14 -0.35 -10.60
N PHE A 58 -2.60 0.49 -9.67
CA PHE A 58 -2.10 1.84 -9.51
C PHE A 58 -1.18 1.87 -8.28
N GLU A 59 -0.07 2.60 -8.35
CA GLU A 59 0.87 2.75 -7.23
C GLU A 59 1.43 4.18 -7.18
N LYS A 60 1.52 4.72 -5.97
CA LYS A 60 2.18 6.00 -5.70
C LYS A 60 2.86 5.98 -4.34
N ALA A 61 4.13 6.38 -4.28
CA ALA A 61 4.80 6.66 -3.02
C ALA A 61 4.11 7.85 -2.32
N ILE A 62 3.79 7.70 -1.04
CA ILE A 62 3.09 8.70 -0.22
C ILE A 62 3.93 9.20 0.96
N ARG A 63 4.94 8.43 1.40
CA ARG A 63 5.96 8.83 2.38
C ARG A 63 7.22 7.98 2.17
N ALA A 64 8.29 8.24 2.92
CA ALA A 64 9.42 7.30 3.00
C ALA A 64 8.89 5.89 3.27
N ASN A 65 9.15 4.98 2.33
CA ASN A 65 8.80 3.57 2.38
C ASN A 65 7.30 3.26 2.53
N LEU A 66 6.39 4.19 2.24
CA LEU A 66 4.95 3.92 2.27
C LEU A 66 4.31 4.24 0.92
N PHE A 67 3.47 3.33 0.44
CA PHE A 67 2.86 3.38 -0.88
C PHE A 67 1.35 3.26 -0.77
N PHE A 68 0.63 4.14 -1.47
CA PHE A 68 -0.78 3.95 -1.79
C PHE A 68 -0.88 3.11 -3.06
N ARG A 69 -1.72 2.09 -3.02
CA ARG A 69 -1.93 1.16 -4.13
C ARG A 69 -3.42 0.88 -4.32
N LEU A 70 -3.82 0.71 -5.58
CA LEU A 70 -5.04 -0.01 -5.94
C LEU A 70 -4.63 -1.35 -6.53
N ILE A 71 -4.85 -2.42 -5.78
CA ILE A 71 -4.48 -3.78 -6.19
C ILE A 71 -5.66 -4.38 -6.95
N PRO A 72 -5.48 -4.86 -8.19
CA PRO A 72 -6.57 -5.43 -8.98
C PRO A 72 -7.14 -6.68 -8.30
N GLN A 73 -8.46 -6.80 -8.35
CA GLN A 73 -9.26 -7.94 -7.91
C GLN A 73 -10.12 -8.41 -9.10
N GLU A 74 -10.80 -9.55 -8.98
CA GLU A 74 -11.61 -10.08 -10.08
C GLU A 74 -12.66 -9.09 -10.61
N LEU A 75 -13.33 -8.37 -9.70
CA LEU A 75 -14.44 -7.46 -10.01
C LEU A 75 -14.10 -5.97 -9.81
N GLY A 76 -12.84 -5.62 -9.56
CA GLY A 76 -12.42 -4.24 -9.32
C GLY A 76 -11.05 -4.13 -8.66
N TRP A 77 -10.95 -3.41 -7.54
CA TRP A 77 -9.68 -3.18 -6.83
C TRP A 77 -9.86 -3.21 -5.30
N GLN A 78 -8.76 -3.46 -4.61
CA GLN A 78 -8.61 -3.22 -3.19
C GLN A 78 -7.69 -2.02 -2.94
N ILE A 79 -8.14 -1.08 -2.09
CA ILE A 79 -7.31 -0.02 -1.52
C ILE A 79 -6.27 -0.66 -0.60
N PHE A 80 -5.02 -0.31 -0.85
CA PHE A 80 -3.89 -0.88 -0.15
C PHE A 80 -2.94 0.24 0.27
N ILE A 81 -2.53 0.24 1.54
CA ILE A 81 -1.38 1.00 2.02
C ILE A 81 -0.41 0.02 2.67
N GLY A 82 0.89 0.18 2.41
CA GLY A 82 1.92 -0.60 3.07
C GLY A 82 3.31 -0.28 2.54
N ALA A 83 4.31 -1.01 3.05
CA ALA A 83 5.68 -0.87 2.59
C ALA A 83 5.83 -1.26 1.11
N LYS A 84 6.91 -0.81 0.47
CA LYS A 84 7.25 -1.24 -0.89
C LYS A 84 7.40 -2.77 -0.91
N ASP A 85 6.84 -3.42 -1.91
CA ASP A 85 6.95 -4.87 -2.13
C ASP A 85 6.40 -5.74 -0.98
N ALA A 86 5.71 -5.15 0.01
CA ALA A 86 5.09 -5.86 1.11
C ALA A 86 3.65 -6.27 0.77
N ASP A 87 3.29 -7.46 1.23
CA ASP A 87 1.95 -8.06 1.11
C ASP A 87 0.98 -7.61 2.23
N ASN A 88 1.52 -6.97 3.28
CA ASN A 88 0.73 -6.51 4.42
C ASN A 88 -0.06 -5.25 4.07
N ASN A 89 -1.39 -5.38 3.93
CA ASN A 89 -2.27 -4.24 3.76
C ASN A 89 -2.57 -3.57 5.11
N PHE A 90 -1.92 -2.43 5.37
CA PHE A 90 -2.07 -1.65 6.60
C PHE A 90 -3.48 -1.10 6.79
N CYS A 91 -4.30 -1.01 5.74
CA CYS A 91 -5.69 -0.60 5.85
C CYS A 91 -6.57 -1.71 6.45
N ALA A 92 -6.28 -2.97 6.13
CA ALA A 92 -7.15 -4.12 6.41
C ALA A 92 -7.32 -4.42 7.91
N VAL A 93 -6.36 -3.98 8.74
CA VAL A 93 -6.34 -4.25 10.19
C VAL A 93 -6.95 -3.13 11.03
N VAL A 94 -7.25 -1.98 10.43
CA VAL A 94 -7.79 -0.81 11.15
C VAL A 94 -8.96 -0.12 10.47
N THR A 95 -9.41 -0.60 9.31
CA THR A 95 -10.63 -0.11 8.66
C THR A 95 -11.80 -1.05 8.94
N PRO A 96 -12.78 -0.66 9.78
CA PRO A 96 -14.01 -1.44 9.95
C PRO A 96 -14.96 -1.25 8.74
N PRO A 97 -15.95 -2.15 8.58
CA PRO A 97 -16.17 -3.36 9.37
C PRO A 97 -15.18 -4.48 9.00
N TYR A 98 -14.76 -5.26 9.99
CA TYR A 98 -13.82 -6.38 9.78
C TYR A 98 -14.51 -7.66 9.28
N ARG A 99 -15.84 -7.63 9.15
CA ARG A 99 -16.68 -8.67 8.56
C ARG A 99 -17.75 -8.00 7.71
N GLY A 100 -17.93 -8.48 6.49
CA GLY A 100 -18.89 -7.92 5.54
C GLY A 100 -18.28 -6.86 4.63
N ILE A 101 -19.12 -5.93 4.15
CA ILE A 101 -18.75 -4.95 3.13
C ILE A 101 -17.83 -3.90 3.74
N ASN A 102 -16.63 -3.75 3.17
CA ASN A 102 -15.61 -2.84 3.68
C ASN A 102 -15.19 -1.84 2.60
N ALA A 103 -15.01 -0.58 2.99
CA ALA A 103 -14.67 0.52 2.09
C ALA A 103 -13.29 0.37 1.41
N ILE A 104 -12.41 -0.52 1.89
CA ILE A 104 -11.16 -0.80 1.17
C ILE A 104 -11.40 -1.63 -0.10
N HIS A 105 -12.59 -2.23 -0.28
CA HIS A 105 -12.93 -2.95 -1.50
C HIS A 105 -13.76 -2.06 -2.43
N ILE A 106 -13.41 -2.08 -3.72
CA ILE A 106 -14.09 -1.34 -4.78
C ILE A 106 -14.43 -2.35 -5.86
N GLU A 107 -15.68 -2.81 -5.89
CA GLU A 107 -16.13 -3.84 -6.82
C GLU A 107 -17.33 -3.35 -7.63
N GLY A 108 -17.46 -3.83 -8.87
CA GLY A 108 -18.48 -3.33 -9.79
C GLY A 108 -19.91 -3.55 -9.28
N TRP A 109 -20.15 -4.62 -8.53
CA TRP A 109 -21.46 -4.88 -7.93
C TRP A 109 -21.86 -3.81 -6.88
N HIS A 110 -20.93 -3.06 -6.30
CA HIS A 110 -21.26 -1.95 -5.40
C HIS A 110 -22.11 -0.86 -6.08
N PHE A 111 -22.03 -0.78 -7.41
CA PHE A 111 -22.70 0.22 -8.24
C PHE A 111 -23.94 -0.33 -8.96
N ARG A 112 -24.31 -1.58 -8.67
CA ARG A 112 -25.46 -2.26 -9.28
C ARG A 112 -26.43 -2.72 -8.20
N ASN A 113 -27.71 -2.67 -8.51
CA ASN A 113 -28.74 -3.24 -7.64
C ASN A 113 -28.60 -4.77 -7.54
N SER A 114 -29.34 -5.38 -6.61
CA SER A 114 -29.19 -6.80 -6.25
C SER A 114 -29.51 -7.80 -7.37
N ASP A 115 -30.27 -7.39 -8.40
CA ASP A 115 -30.55 -8.19 -9.60
C ASP A 115 -29.67 -7.82 -10.80
N ASN A 116 -28.68 -6.93 -10.60
CA ASN A 116 -27.79 -6.42 -11.62
C ASN A 116 -28.50 -5.84 -12.85
N SER A 117 -29.74 -5.36 -12.72
CA SER A 117 -30.52 -4.75 -13.81
C SER A 117 -30.29 -3.24 -13.94
N GLY A 118 -29.90 -2.58 -12.85
CA GLY A 118 -29.81 -1.12 -12.77
C GLY A 118 -28.77 -0.62 -11.77
N PRO A 119 -28.64 0.70 -11.61
CA PRO A 119 -27.77 1.31 -10.61
C PRO A 119 -28.19 0.91 -9.18
N ASN A 120 -27.22 0.91 -8.26
CA ASN A 120 -27.46 0.67 -6.83
C ASN A 120 -28.05 1.93 -6.16
N GLU A 121 -29.32 2.20 -6.40
CA GLU A 121 -30.04 3.35 -5.83
C GLU A 121 -30.73 2.99 -4.50
N PRO A 122 -31.11 3.97 -3.66
CA PRO A 122 -31.95 3.72 -2.50
C PRO A 122 -33.24 2.98 -2.87
N GLY A 123 -33.56 1.91 -2.15
CA GLY A 123 -34.78 1.13 -2.38
C GLY A 123 -34.63 -0.36 -2.10
N PRO A 124 -35.65 -1.18 -2.44
CA PRO A 124 -35.69 -2.60 -2.07
C PRO A 124 -34.56 -3.46 -2.66
N LYS A 125 -33.94 -3.01 -3.75
CA LYS A 125 -32.84 -3.73 -4.43
C LYS A 125 -31.45 -3.14 -4.12
N ASN A 126 -31.37 -2.21 -3.18
CA ASN A 126 -30.10 -1.64 -2.75
C ASN A 126 -29.23 -2.72 -2.07
N VAL A 127 -27.94 -2.77 -2.39
CA VAL A 127 -26.99 -3.76 -1.83
C VAL A 127 -26.20 -3.23 -0.63
N ASN A 128 -26.48 -2.00 -0.21
CA ASN A 128 -25.90 -1.29 0.93
C ASN A 128 -24.35 -1.27 0.94
N ALA A 129 -23.76 -1.13 -0.26
CA ALA A 129 -22.32 -1.04 -0.44
C ALA A 129 -21.88 0.42 -0.65
N PRO A 130 -20.69 0.83 -0.16
CA PRO A 130 -20.12 2.14 -0.47
C PRO A 130 -19.99 2.33 -1.99
N GLN A 131 -20.34 3.53 -2.50
CA GLN A 131 -20.38 3.83 -3.95
C GLN A 131 -19.27 4.75 -4.45
N GLU A 132 -19.35 6.07 -4.35
CA GLU A 132 -18.30 6.95 -4.89
C GLU A 132 -17.23 7.29 -3.85
N LEU A 133 -17.65 7.43 -2.60
CA LEU A 133 -16.80 7.75 -1.46
C LEU A 133 -16.33 6.47 -0.77
N ARG A 134 -15.02 6.37 -0.50
CA ARG A 134 -14.43 5.39 0.41
C ARG A 134 -13.66 6.11 1.50
N GLU A 135 -14.05 5.87 2.73
CA GLU A 135 -13.31 6.33 3.91
C GLU A 135 -12.66 5.12 4.56
N PHE A 136 -11.38 5.25 4.91
CA PHE A 136 -10.59 4.17 5.46
C PHE A 136 -9.54 4.69 6.42
N HIS A 137 -8.96 3.78 7.20
CA HIS A 137 -7.87 4.07 8.12
C HIS A 137 -6.66 3.22 7.76
N PHE A 138 -5.47 3.64 8.18
CA PHE A 138 -4.25 2.87 7.97
C PHE A 138 -3.27 3.10 9.12
N VAL A 139 -2.49 2.09 9.45
CA VAL A 139 -1.26 2.27 10.26
C VAL A 139 -0.10 2.68 9.35
N VAL A 140 0.98 3.20 9.92
CA VAL A 140 2.08 3.79 9.13
C VAL A 140 3.36 2.94 9.09
N ASN A 141 3.38 1.83 9.82
CA ASN A 141 4.55 0.94 9.90
C ASN A 141 4.14 -0.51 10.22
N GLU A 142 5.07 -1.44 10.00
CA GLU A 142 4.90 -2.88 10.20
C GLU A 142 4.68 -3.29 11.67
N THR A 143 5.25 -2.54 12.62
CA THR A 143 5.10 -2.85 14.05
C THR A 143 3.66 -2.61 14.50
N ASP A 144 3.09 -1.47 14.12
CA ASP A 144 1.69 -1.16 14.37
C ASP A 144 0.75 -2.10 13.61
N TYR A 145 1.12 -2.50 12.38
CA TYR A 145 0.36 -3.51 11.62
C TYR A 145 0.27 -4.84 12.36
N ARG A 146 1.41 -5.37 12.84
CA ARG A 146 1.44 -6.64 13.60
C ARG A 146 0.62 -6.56 14.87
N SER A 147 0.80 -5.50 15.65
CA SER A 147 0.02 -5.25 16.88
C SER A 147 -1.49 -5.18 16.58
N ALA A 148 -1.88 -4.45 15.53
CA ALA A 148 -3.27 -4.36 15.10
C ALA A 148 -3.85 -5.71 14.65
N PHE A 149 -3.07 -6.48 13.89
CA PHE A 149 -3.48 -7.78 13.38
C PHE A 149 -3.70 -8.78 14.53
N GLU A 150 -2.75 -8.88 15.47
CA GLU A 150 -2.85 -9.76 16.65
C GLU A 150 -4.05 -9.41 17.52
N ALA A 151 -4.24 -8.12 17.82
CA ALA A 151 -5.42 -7.65 18.54
C ALA A 151 -6.71 -8.00 17.79
N LEU A 152 -6.75 -7.74 16.47
CA LEU A 152 -7.94 -8.00 15.66
C LEU A 152 -8.31 -9.49 15.61
N GLN A 153 -7.34 -10.41 15.63
CA GLN A 153 -7.63 -11.85 15.71
C GLN A 153 -8.44 -12.21 16.97
N VAL A 154 -8.09 -11.62 18.11
CA VAL A 154 -8.82 -11.80 19.37
C VAL A 154 -10.22 -11.21 19.25
N LEU A 155 -10.33 -9.97 18.76
CA LEU A 155 -11.59 -9.24 18.66
C LEU A 155 -12.59 -9.86 17.68
N LEU A 156 -12.10 -10.52 16.62
CA LEU A 156 -12.96 -11.21 15.66
C LEU A 156 -13.48 -12.54 16.19
N TRP A 157 -12.79 -13.18 17.14
CA TRP A 157 -13.12 -14.50 17.66
C TRP A 157 -13.07 -14.54 19.19
N PRO A 158 -13.80 -13.65 19.90
CA PRO A 158 -13.60 -13.42 21.32
C PRO A 158 -13.91 -14.66 22.18
N TYR A 159 -14.79 -15.56 21.72
CA TYR A 159 -15.15 -16.79 22.43
C TYR A 159 -13.99 -17.79 22.62
N ARG A 160 -12.84 -17.56 21.96
CA ARG A 160 -11.62 -18.39 22.12
C ARG A 160 -10.66 -17.87 23.18
N TYR A 161 -10.95 -16.70 23.77
CA TYR A 161 -10.01 -15.97 24.62
C TYR A 161 -10.65 -15.62 25.97
N SER A 162 -9.81 -15.42 26.98
CA SER A 162 -10.27 -14.94 28.28
C SER A 162 -10.69 -13.48 28.21
N LYS A 163 -11.51 -13.02 29.15
CA LYS A 163 -11.91 -11.62 29.25
C LYS A 163 -10.69 -10.68 29.31
N GLN A 164 -9.66 -11.03 30.07
CA GLN A 164 -8.43 -10.23 30.16
C GLN A 164 -7.72 -10.09 28.80
N GLN A 165 -7.70 -11.15 27.99
CA GLN A 165 -7.11 -11.10 26.65
C GLN A 165 -7.92 -10.22 25.71
N ILE A 166 -9.26 -10.28 25.80
CA ILE A 166 -10.17 -9.42 25.02
C ILE A 166 -9.96 -7.96 25.41
N ASP A 167 -10.00 -7.63 26.70
CA ASP A 167 -9.80 -6.26 27.21
C ASP A 167 -8.43 -5.70 26.79
N ALA A 168 -7.38 -6.54 26.82
CA ALA A 168 -6.04 -6.17 26.35
C ALA A 168 -6.01 -5.91 24.82
N ALA A 169 -6.67 -6.75 24.02
CA ALA A 169 -6.77 -6.59 22.57
C ALA A 169 -7.57 -5.33 22.18
N GLU A 170 -8.68 -5.05 22.87
CA GLU A 170 -9.45 -3.82 22.69
C GLU A 170 -8.58 -2.59 22.98
N SER A 171 -7.85 -2.62 24.10
CA SER A 171 -6.96 -1.52 24.49
C SER A 171 -5.83 -1.32 23.47
N ALA A 172 -5.20 -2.40 23.01
CA ALA A 172 -4.15 -2.35 22.01
C ALA A 172 -4.66 -1.75 20.68
N HIS A 173 -5.81 -2.21 20.19
CA HIS A 173 -6.40 -1.73 18.94
C HIS A 173 -6.86 -0.27 19.01
N ALA A 174 -7.42 0.14 20.14
CA ALA A 174 -7.89 1.50 20.38
C ALA A 174 -6.73 2.52 20.43
N LYS A 175 -5.56 2.12 20.94
CA LYS A 175 -4.39 3.00 21.12
C LYS A 175 -3.53 3.17 19.87
N LEU A 176 -3.79 2.42 18.80
CA LEU A 176 -3.02 2.52 17.56
C LEU A 176 -3.11 3.94 16.97
N ARG A 177 -1.96 4.48 16.56
CA ARG A 177 -1.89 5.71 15.77
C ARG A 177 -2.33 5.39 14.34
N LYS A 178 -3.45 5.96 13.93
CA LYS A 178 -4.10 5.69 12.64
C LYS A 178 -4.06 6.93 11.77
N GLY A 179 -3.58 6.79 10.55
CA GLY A 179 -3.87 7.72 9.47
C GLY A 179 -5.31 7.54 8.97
N ARG A 180 -5.83 8.57 8.32
CA ARG A 180 -7.16 8.59 7.69
C ARG A 180 -7.00 8.76 6.19
N GLY A 181 -7.75 7.99 5.43
CA GLY A 181 -7.78 8.04 3.98
C GLY A 181 -9.19 8.28 3.47
N LYS A 182 -9.28 9.10 2.42
CA LYS A 182 -10.50 9.37 1.68
C LYS A 182 -10.20 9.17 0.19
N LEU A 183 -10.89 8.23 -0.45
CA LEU A 183 -10.89 8.07 -1.90
C LEU A 183 -12.25 8.50 -2.45
N ILE A 184 -12.23 9.32 -3.50
CA ILE A 184 -13.42 9.76 -4.22
C ILE A 184 -13.28 9.29 -5.67
N ILE A 185 -14.21 8.46 -6.13
CA ILE A 185 -14.29 8.05 -7.53
C ILE A 185 -14.93 9.19 -8.32
N ARG A 186 -14.23 9.67 -9.34
CA ARG A 186 -14.67 10.78 -10.21
C ARG A 186 -15.34 10.30 -11.47
N ASP A 187 -14.89 9.15 -11.97
CA ASP A 187 -15.43 8.53 -13.17
C ASP A 187 -15.25 7.02 -13.09
N LEU A 188 -16.25 6.28 -13.54
CA LEU A 188 -16.35 4.83 -13.42
C LEU A 188 -16.92 4.25 -14.70
N LYS A 189 -16.21 3.29 -15.29
CA LYS A 189 -16.73 2.47 -16.37
C LYS A 189 -16.90 1.03 -15.89
N LEU A 190 -18.14 0.59 -15.75
CA LEU A 190 -18.46 -0.82 -15.48
C LEU A 190 -18.23 -1.68 -16.72
N ASP A 191 -17.94 -2.95 -16.49
CA ASP A 191 -17.96 -3.98 -17.52
C ASP A 191 -18.77 -5.20 -17.09
N THR A 192 -18.85 -6.19 -17.99
CA THR A 192 -19.35 -7.52 -17.62
C THR A 192 -20.79 -7.49 -17.08
N LEU A 193 -21.62 -6.55 -17.57
CA LEU A 193 -23.00 -6.34 -17.12
C LEU A 193 -23.93 -7.56 -17.33
N ASN A 194 -23.51 -8.49 -18.20
CA ASN A 194 -24.28 -9.69 -18.57
C ASN A 194 -23.99 -10.88 -17.64
N ARG A 195 -23.06 -10.75 -16.68
CA ARG A 195 -22.79 -11.78 -15.67
C ARG A 195 -23.62 -11.52 -14.40
N ARG A 196 -23.54 -12.49 -13.48
CA ARG A 196 -24.18 -12.40 -12.16
C ARG A 196 -23.71 -11.19 -11.35
N GLN A 197 -22.49 -10.72 -11.55
CA GLN A 197 -21.93 -9.53 -10.91
C GLN A 197 -21.14 -8.70 -11.94
N ALA A 198 -21.31 -7.38 -11.88
CA ALA A 198 -20.57 -6.44 -12.71
C ALA A 198 -19.11 -6.32 -12.25
N GLY A 199 -18.20 -6.19 -13.20
CA GLY A 199 -16.82 -5.79 -12.95
C GLY A 199 -16.62 -4.31 -13.26
N ILE A 200 -15.39 -3.84 -13.10
CA ILE A 200 -15.01 -2.47 -13.43
C ILE A 200 -13.91 -2.48 -14.49
N ALA A 201 -14.15 -1.82 -15.62
CA ALA A 201 -13.18 -1.65 -16.70
C ALA A 201 -12.18 -0.52 -16.40
N ARG A 202 -12.63 0.57 -15.79
CA ARG A 202 -11.80 1.75 -15.49
C ARG A 202 -12.36 2.55 -14.32
N ILE A 203 -11.45 3.11 -13.52
CA ILE A 203 -11.74 4.12 -12.50
C ILE A 203 -10.82 5.33 -12.68
N ALA A 204 -11.35 6.53 -12.48
CA ALA A 204 -10.59 7.73 -12.19
C ALA A 204 -10.95 8.21 -10.79
N PHE A 205 -9.97 8.67 -10.02
CA PHE A 205 -10.16 8.94 -8.60
C PHE A 205 -9.23 10.02 -8.05
N ASP A 206 -9.67 10.61 -6.95
CA ASP A 206 -8.86 11.45 -6.06
C ASP A 206 -8.68 10.74 -4.72
N VAL A 207 -7.53 10.93 -4.10
CA VAL A 207 -7.24 10.43 -2.75
C VAL A 207 -6.65 11.56 -1.91
N GLU A 208 -7.13 11.65 -0.67
CA GLU A 208 -6.57 12.46 0.40
C GLU A 208 -6.19 11.55 1.57
N LEU A 209 -4.93 11.63 2.00
CA LEU A 209 -4.39 10.87 3.13
C LEU A 209 -3.93 11.86 4.19
N ILE A 210 -4.38 11.67 5.42
CA ILE A 210 -3.98 12.44 6.60
C ILE A 210 -3.22 11.49 7.51
N PHE A 211 -1.93 11.76 7.72
CA PHE A 211 -1.07 10.99 8.61
C PHE A 211 -1.36 11.34 10.08
N PRO A 212 -1.19 10.38 11.00
CA PRO A 212 -1.33 10.66 12.43
C PRO A 212 -0.24 11.63 12.88
N ASP A 213 -0.60 12.55 13.79
CA ASP A 213 0.34 13.40 14.54
C ASP A 213 1.34 12.54 15.30
#